data_AF-A0A1D3L5A5-F1
#
_entry.id   AF-A0A1D3L5A5-F1
#
_cell.length_a   1.000
_cell.length_b   1.000
_cell.length_c   1.000
_cell.angle_alpha   90.00
_cell.angle_beta   90.00
_cell.angle_gamma   90.00
#
_symmetry.space_group_name_H-M   'P 1'
#
loop_
_entity.id
_entity.type
_entity.pdbx_description
1 polymer ?
#
loop_
_entity_poly.entity_id
_entity_poly.type
_entity_poly.pdbx_seq_one_letter_code
_entity_poly.pdbx_strand_id
1 'polypeptide(L)'
;MLARIKEFLGLGAKPKEVSEEPKEVVSKEEVEKVAEEKTKPRIGYIHLSGCTGDGMSLTENYDILADLLTDMVEIVYGQTLVDLWEMPEMDLALVEGSCCLQDEHSLHELMEVREKAGLVVAFGSCAATGCFTRYSRGGQQAQPNHESFVPIADLIKVDCAIPGCPPSPEIIAKTVVAVINGDMDYLQPMIDLAGYTEACGCDLQLKVVNQALCTGCGTCAMACQTRAVSMTNGRPEVNSARCIKCGICYVQCPRSWWPADRIKKDLGL
;
A
#
# COMPACT_ATOMS: atom_id res chain seq x y z
N MET A 1 0.35 21.12 -0.94
CA MET A 1 0.44 19.68 -0.61
C MET A 1 0.58 18.85 -1.89
N LEU A 2 -0.49 18.69 -2.70
CA LEU A 2 -0.42 18.07 -4.03
C LEU A 2 0.66 18.66 -4.95
N ALA A 3 0.91 19.98 -4.89
CA ALA A 3 1.96 20.61 -5.67
C ALA A 3 3.38 20.13 -5.31
N ARG A 4 3.67 19.89 -4.02
CA ARG A 4 4.97 19.35 -3.55
C ARG A 4 5.12 17.87 -3.91
N ILE A 5 4.03 17.10 -3.85
CA ILE A 5 4.02 15.69 -4.26
C ILE A 5 4.22 15.59 -5.78
N LYS A 6 3.56 16.45 -6.56
CA LYS A 6 3.76 16.55 -8.02
C LYS A 6 5.18 16.98 -8.36
N GLU A 7 5.74 17.97 -7.67
CA GLU A 7 7.12 18.44 -7.86
C GLU A 7 8.15 17.35 -7.53
N PHE A 8 7.96 16.61 -6.43
CA PHE A 8 8.81 15.47 -6.05
C PHE A 8 8.71 14.30 -7.04
N LEU A 9 7.51 14.02 -7.58
CA LEU A 9 7.27 13.01 -8.60
C LEU A 9 7.66 13.46 -10.04
N GLY A 10 8.37 14.59 -10.18
CA GLY A 10 8.89 15.06 -11.46
C GLY A 10 7.86 15.73 -12.39
N LEU A 11 6.70 16.09 -11.86
CA LEU A 11 5.65 16.84 -12.56
C LEU A 11 5.80 18.34 -12.25
N GLY A 12 6.79 19.00 -12.88
CA GLY A 12 6.95 20.47 -12.93
C GLY A 12 8.02 21.07 -12.00
N ALA A 13 9.09 21.62 -12.60
CA ALA A 13 10.26 22.34 -12.00
C ALA A 13 9.90 23.62 -11.21
N LYS A 14 10.67 24.22 -10.26
CA LYS A 14 12.10 24.21 -9.83
C LYS A 14 12.20 24.84 -8.39
N PRO A 15 13.33 24.70 -7.65
CA PRO A 15 13.37 24.62 -6.18
C PRO A 15 13.63 25.92 -5.41
N LYS A 16 13.30 25.93 -4.10
CA LYS A 16 13.96 26.76 -3.08
C LYS A 16 14.18 25.99 -1.77
N GLU A 17 15.41 26.11 -1.28
CA GLU A 17 15.97 25.63 -0.01
C GLU A 17 15.25 26.23 1.21
N VAL A 18 15.12 25.48 2.33
CA VAL A 18 15.29 25.95 3.72
C VAL A 18 15.57 24.76 4.67
N SER A 19 16.40 25.08 5.66
CA SER A 19 17.09 24.37 6.75
C SER A 19 16.29 23.48 7.71
N GLU A 20 17.07 22.55 8.32
CA GLU A 20 16.74 21.57 9.35
C GLU A 20 16.58 22.18 10.76
N GLU A 21 15.56 21.75 11.52
CA GLU A 21 15.60 21.62 12.99
C GLU A 21 14.74 20.40 13.42
N PRO A 22 15.11 19.69 14.51
CA PRO A 22 14.63 18.33 14.81
C PRO A 22 13.36 18.32 15.66
N LYS A 23 12.49 17.30 15.50
CA LYS A 23 11.37 17.05 16.42
C LYS A 23 11.15 15.58 16.75
N GLU A 24 11.02 15.36 18.06
CA GLU A 24 10.78 14.13 18.80
C GLU A 24 9.31 13.65 18.71
N VAL A 25 9.14 12.37 19.10
CA VAL A 25 7.93 11.59 19.42
C VAL A 25 6.62 12.38 19.57
N VAL A 26 5.68 12.10 18.65
CA VAL A 26 4.37 12.75 18.50
C VAL A 26 3.48 12.53 19.73
N SER A 27 3.13 13.62 20.41
CA SER A 27 2.15 13.65 21.50
C SER A 27 0.80 14.18 21.01
N LYS A 28 -0.29 14.02 21.79
CA LYS A 28 -1.65 14.50 21.47
C LYS A 28 -1.72 15.96 21.01
N GLU A 29 -0.78 16.80 21.42
CA GLU A 29 -0.69 18.21 21.03
C GLU A 29 -0.28 18.44 19.56
N GLU A 30 0.40 17.48 18.93
CA GLU A 30 0.74 17.56 17.50
C GLU A 30 -0.43 17.13 16.61
N VAL A 31 -1.35 16.31 17.12
CA VAL A 31 -2.59 15.93 16.43
C VAL A 31 -3.54 17.13 16.33
N GLU A 32 -3.65 17.92 17.40
CA GLU A 32 -4.52 19.12 17.43
C GLU A 32 -4.01 20.24 16.51
N LYS A 33 -2.68 20.42 16.36
CA LYS A 33 -2.11 21.50 15.53
C LYS A 33 -2.21 21.28 14.02
N VAL A 34 -2.42 20.05 13.55
CA VAL A 34 -2.57 19.75 12.11
C VAL A 34 -3.96 20.14 11.59
N ALA A 35 -4.95 20.24 12.48
CA ALA A 35 -6.36 20.43 12.13
C ALA A 35 -6.75 21.87 11.73
N GLU A 36 -5.99 22.90 12.11
CA GLU A 36 -6.46 24.30 12.00
C GLU A 36 -6.17 25.02 10.66
N GLU A 37 -5.27 24.53 9.79
CA GLU A 37 -4.90 25.26 8.55
C GLU A 37 -4.91 24.46 7.23
N LYS A 38 -5.10 23.13 7.25
CA LYS A 38 -5.12 22.31 6.02
C LYS A 38 -6.54 21.83 5.71
N THR A 39 -7.01 22.09 4.49
CA THR A 39 -8.18 21.38 3.94
C THR A 39 -7.94 19.88 4.03
N LYS A 40 -8.88 19.14 4.64
CA LYS A 40 -8.78 17.68 4.84
C LYS A 40 -8.59 16.99 3.47
N PRO A 41 -7.60 16.09 3.32
CA PRO A 41 -7.44 15.38 2.07
C PRO A 41 -8.67 14.51 1.79
N ARG A 42 -9.13 14.59 0.54
CA ARG A 42 -10.28 13.87 0.00
C ARG A 42 -9.83 12.49 -0.46
N ILE A 43 -10.27 11.46 0.24
CA ILE A 43 -9.86 10.07 0.01
C ILE A 43 -11.02 9.27 -0.58
N GLY A 44 -10.74 8.50 -1.63
CA GLY A 44 -11.62 7.43 -2.09
C GLY A 44 -11.14 6.07 -1.61
N TYR A 45 -12.06 5.22 -1.18
CA TYR A 45 -11.82 3.79 -0.97
C TYR A 45 -12.55 3.01 -2.07
N ILE A 46 -11.80 2.45 -3.01
CA ILE A 46 -12.37 1.75 -4.17
C ILE A 46 -12.11 0.26 -4.01
N HIS A 47 -13.19 -0.51 -4.06
CA HIS A 47 -13.17 -1.95 -3.91
C HIS A 47 -13.38 -2.63 -5.26
N LEU A 48 -12.32 -3.22 -5.82
CA LEU A 48 -12.39 -4.06 -7.02
C LEU A 48 -12.60 -5.53 -6.62
N SER A 49 -11.86 -6.48 -7.20
CA SER A 49 -11.88 -7.88 -6.78
C SER A 49 -11.00 -8.08 -5.53
N GLY A 50 -11.38 -7.43 -4.44
CA GLY A 50 -10.77 -7.50 -3.11
C GLY A 50 -11.53 -8.41 -2.16
N CYS A 51 -11.20 -8.34 -0.87
CA CYS A 51 -11.90 -9.10 0.18
C CYS A 51 -12.47 -8.21 1.31
N THR A 52 -12.31 -6.89 1.18
CA THR A 52 -12.52 -5.83 2.17
C THR A 52 -11.58 -5.92 3.38
N GLY A 53 -10.67 -6.90 3.41
CA GLY A 53 -9.75 -7.10 4.53
C GLY A 53 -8.77 -5.93 4.71
N ASP A 54 -8.43 -5.22 3.63
CA ASP A 54 -7.55 -4.06 3.71
C ASP A 54 -8.31 -2.87 4.31
N GLY A 55 -9.56 -2.63 3.86
CA GLY A 55 -10.49 -1.71 4.50
C GLY A 55 -10.77 -2.02 5.98
N MET A 56 -10.89 -3.29 6.37
CA MET A 56 -11.01 -3.69 7.78
C MET A 56 -9.73 -3.40 8.57
N SER A 57 -8.55 -3.68 8.02
CA SER A 57 -7.29 -3.35 8.67
C SER A 57 -7.14 -1.84 8.92
N LEU A 58 -7.64 -1.00 8.02
CA LEU A 58 -7.71 0.45 8.24
C LEU A 58 -8.56 0.79 9.48
N THR A 59 -9.72 0.14 9.65
CA THR A 59 -10.63 0.39 10.77
C THR A 59 -10.18 -0.24 12.09
N GLU A 60 -9.19 -1.14 12.07
CA GLU A 60 -8.56 -1.68 13.28
C GLU A 60 -7.58 -0.69 13.95
N ASN A 61 -7.43 0.52 13.44
CA ASN A 61 -6.77 1.63 14.15
C ASN A 61 -7.66 2.22 15.26
N TYR A 62 -8.09 1.38 16.21
CA TYR A 62 -9.21 1.63 17.13
C TYR A 62 -9.18 2.98 17.84
N ASP A 63 -8.03 3.35 18.42
CA ASP A 63 -7.90 4.55 19.26
C ASP A 63 -8.01 5.84 18.46
N ILE A 64 -7.59 5.81 17.19
CA ILE A 64 -7.53 7.00 16.32
C ILE A 64 -8.57 6.98 15.21
N LEU A 65 -9.37 5.92 15.07
CA LEU A 65 -10.27 5.77 13.94
C LEU A 65 -11.31 6.90 13.86
N ALA A 66 -11.86 7.30 15.00
CA ALA A 66 -12.81 8.40 15.06
C ALA A 66 -12.15 9.69 14.56
N ASP A 67 -11.07 10.13 15.20
CA ASP A 67 -10.31 11.33 14.85
C ASP A 67 -9.81 11.30 13.39
N LEU A 68 -9.40 10.12 12.91
CA LEU A 68 -8.99 9.92 11.52
C LEU A 68 -10.12 10.29 10.56
N LEU A 69 -11.31 9.70 10.76
CA LEU A 69 -12.46 9.86 9.87
C LEU A 69 -13.20 11.19 10.06
N THR A 70 -13.13 11.80 11.25
CA THR A 70 -13.82 13.06 11.54
C THR A 70 -12.94 14.27 11.28
N ASP A 71 -11.65 14.22 11.62
CA ASP A 71 -10.79 15.40 11.73
C ASP A 71 -9.57 15.37 10.83
N MET A 72 -9.04 14.20 10.47
CA MET A 72 -7.81 14.10 9.69
C MET A 72 -8.03 13.97 8.18
N VAL A 73 -9.06 13.22 7.74
CA VAL A 73 -9.35 12.97 6.32
C VAL A 73 -10.84 13.12 6.02
N GLU A 74 -11.19 13.29 4.74
CA GLU A 74 -12.57 13.22 4.26
C GLU A 74 -12.68 12.02 3.32
N ILE A 75 -13.39 10.95 3.73
CA ILE A 75 -13.71 9.86 2.80
C ILE A 75 -14.88 10.30 1.92
N VAL A 76 -14.61 10.56 0.65
CA VAL A 76 -15.55 11.19 -0.28
C VAL A 76 -16.19 10.20 -1.25
N TYR A 77 -15.65 8.99 -1.39
CA TYR A 77 -16.14 7.99 -2.32
C TYR A 77 -15.77 6.57 -1.88
N GLY A 78 -16.58 5.61 -2.34
CA GLY A 78 -16.49 4.20 -1.95
C GLY A 78 -17.78 3.74 -1.32
N GLN A 79 -18.59 3.00 -2.08
CA GLN A 79 -19.95 2.61 -1.73
C GLN A 79 -20.02 1.69 -0.51
N THR A 80 -18.89 1.13 -0.06
CA THR A 80 -18.79 0.45 1.23
C THR A 80 -19.01 1.40 2.42
N LEU A 81 -18.66 2.68 2.29
CA LEU A 81 -18.62 3.67 3.37
C LEU A 81 -19.42 4.95 3.09
N VAL A 82 -19.66 5.29 1.81
CA VAL A 82 -20.26 6.56 1.38
C VAL A 82 -21.43 6.30 0.43
N ASP A 83 -22.58 6.89 0.73
CA ASP A 83 -23.80 6.83 -0.09
C ASP A 83 -23.70 7.78 -1.31
N LEU A 84 -22.71 7.56 -2.17
CA LEU A 84 -22.44 8.34 -3.39
C LEU A 84 -22.14 7.40 -4.57
N TRP A 85 -22.80 7.63 -5.71
CA TRP A 85 -22.66 6.79 -6.91
C TRP A 85 -21.88 7.45 -8.04
N GLU A 86 -21.78 8.78 -8.04
CA GLU A 86 -20.97 9.52 -9.01
C GLU A 86 -19.58 9.75 -8.43
N MET A 87 -18.53 9.22 -9.07
CA MET A 87 -17.16 9.34 -8.56
C MET A 87 -16.72 10.82 -8.57
N PRO A 88 -16.34 11.41 -7.42
CA PRO A 88 -15.83 12.77 -7.37
C PRO A 88 -14.32 12.81 -7.67
N GLU A 89 -13.78 14.02 -7.83
CA GLU A 89 -12.32 14.24 -7.75
C GLU A 89 -11.80 13.95 -6.33
N MET A 90 -10.63 13.33 -6.27
CA MET A 90 -9.99 12.84 -5.05
C MET A 90 -8.51 13.22 -5.00
N ASP A 91 -8.00 13.52 -3.81
CA ASP A 91 -6.57 13.74 -3.60
C ASP A 91 -5.81 12.40 -3.62
N LEU A 92 -6.43 11.37 -3.04
CA LEU A 92 -5.88 10.03 -2.88
C LEU A 92 -6.97 8.97 -3.13
N ALA A 93 -6.66 7.96 -3.92
CA ALA A 93 -7.48 6.77 -4.07
C ALA A 93 -6.76 5.55 -3.47
N LEU A 94 -7.37 4.95 -2.45
CA LEU A 94 -7.00 3.64 -1.92
C LEU A 94 -7.76 2.58 -2.72
N VAL A 95 -7.07 1.92 -3.65
CA VAL A 95 -7.67 0.90 -4.52
C VAL A 95 -7.35 -0.47 -3.98
N GLU A 96 -8.35 -1.13 -3.42
CA GLU A 96 -8.27 -2.50 -2.93
C GLU A 96 -8.64 -3.51 -4.03
N GLY A 97 -7.90 -4.63 -4.06
CA GLY A 97 -8.24 -5.77 -4.91
C GLY A 97 -7.57 -5.74 -6.28
N SER A 98 -7.45 -6.92 -6.88
CA SER A 98 -7.02 -7.04 -8.28
C SER A 98 -8.16 -6.66 -9.24
N CYS A 99 -7.86 -6.40 -10.50
CA CYS A 99 -8.88 -6.16 -11.52
C CYS A 99 -9.16 -7.43 -12.33
N CYS A 100 -10.43 -7.82 -12.44
CA CYS A 100 -10.89 -8.87 -13.35
C CYS A 100 -10.91 -8.31 -14.78
N LEU A 101 -10.23 -8.96 -15.72
CA LEU A 101 -10.18 -8.49 -17.12
C LEU A 101 -11.47 -8.76 -17.91
N GLN A 102 -12.35 -9.62 -17.39
CA GLN A 102 -13.63 -9.96 -18.04
C GLN A 102 -14.81 -9.19 -17.45
N ASP A 103 -14.59 -8.32 -16.47
CA ASP A 103 -15.64 -7.50 -15.87
C ASP A 103 -15.48 -6.02 -16.31
N GLU A 104 -16.35 -5.59 -17.22
CA GLU A 104 -16.30 -4.26 -17.83
C GLU A 104 -16.46 -3.13 -16.80
N HIS A 105 -17.29 -3.34 -15.76
CA HIS A 105 -17.47 -2.34 -14.72
C HIS A 105 -16.18 -2.15 -13.90
N SER A 106 -15.52 -3.23 -13.48
CA SER A 106 -14.23 -3.15 -12.78
C SER A 106 -13.17 -2.40 -13.60
N LEU A 107 -13.11 -2.65 -14.92
CA LEU A 107 -12.18 -1.94 -15.81
C LEU A 107 -12.52 -0.45 -15.89
N HIS A 108 -13.78 -0.10 -16.11
CA HIS A 108 -14.22 1.30 -16.18
C HIS A 108 -13.95 2.04 -14.87
N GLU A 109 -14.35 1.45 -13.74
CA GLU A 109 -14.14 2.01 -12.40
C GLU A 109 -12.66 2.30 -12.16
N LEU A 110 -11.76 1.37 -12.48
CA LEU A 110 -10.32 1.54 -12.29
C LEU A 110 -9.74 2.66 -13.19
N MET A 111 -10.20 2.77 -14.43
CA MET A 111 -9.77 3.85 -15.33
C MET A 111 -10.26 5.21 -14.82
N GLU A 112 -11.52 5.29 -14.38
CA GLU A 112 -12.12 6.50 -13.83
C GLU A 112 -11.42 6.96 -12.55
N VAL A 113 -11.04 6.02 -11.66
CA VAL A 113 -10.21 6.32 -10.50
C VAL A 113 -8.90 7.00 -10.91
N ARG A 114 -8.23 6.50 -11.95
CA ARG A 114 -6.96 7.10 -12.38
C ARG A 114 -7.16 8.51 -12.93
N GLU A 115 -8.26 8.77 -13.61
CA GLU A 115 -8.60 10.10 -14.14
C GLU A 115 -8.90 11.10 -13.03
N LYS A 116 -9.64 10.68 -11.98
CA LYS A 116 -10.15 11.56 -10.93
C LYS A 116 -9.29 11.63 -9.66
N ALA A 117 -8.32 10.75 -9.51
CA ALA A 117 -7.43 10.74 -8.35
C ALA A 117 -6.09 11.44 -8.63
N GLY A 118 -5.70 12.35 -7.74
CA GLY A 118 -4.37 12.94 -7.74
C GLY A 118 -3.26 11.90 -7.53
N LEU A 119 -3.47 10.96 -6.60
CA LEU A 119 -2.60 9.83 -6.31
C LEU A 119 -3.39 8.53 -6.25
N VAL A 120 -2.85 7.46 -6.84
CA VAL A 120 -3.42 6.11 -6.73
C VAL A 120 -2.50 5.22 -5.92
N VAL A 121 -3.06 4.61 -4.88
CA VAL A 121 -2.38 3.65 -4.02
C VAL A 121 -2.93 2.26 -4.30
N ALA A 122 -2.05 1.33 -4.66
CA ALA A 122 -2.37 -0.09 -4.62
C ALA A 122 -2.46 -0.53 -3.16
N PHE A 123 -3.69 -0.63 -2.66
CA PHE A 123 -3.99 -0.88 -1.27
C PHE A 123 -4.16 -2.39 -1.04
N GLY A 124 -3.17 -2.99 -0.38
CA GLY A 124 -3.12 -4.44 -0.18
C GLY A 124 -2.46 -5.20 -1.34
N SER A 125 -2.09 -6.45 -1.06
CA SER A 125 -1.32 -7.27 -2.01
C SER A 125 -2.13 -7.66 -3.24
N CYS A 126 -3.46 -7.73 -3.16
CA CYS A 126 -4.28 -8.05 -4.32
C CYS A 126 -4.15 -6.95 -5.38
N ALA A 127 -4.25 -5.69 -4.97
CA ALA A 127 -4.04 -4.55 -5.85
C ALA A 127 -2.58 -4.44 -6.31
N ALA A 128 -1.63 -4.63 -5.39
CA ALA A 128 -0.21 -4.44 -5.68
C ALA A 128 0.38 -5.58 -6.53
N THR A 129 0.15 -6.84 -6.16
CA THR A 129 0.86 -8.00 -6.74
C THR A 129 -0.06 -9.04 -7.39
N GLY A 130 -1.38 -8.85 -7.31
CA GLY A 130 -2.40 -9.87 -7.61
C GLY A 130 -2.62 -10.87 -6.46
N CYS A 131 -1.66 -11.03 -5.53
CA CYS A 131 -1.77 -11.94 -4.39
C CYS A 131 -2.34 -13.32 -4.79
N PHE A 132 -3.32 -13.83 -4.04
CA PHE A 132 -3.97 -15.10 -4.29
C PHE A 132 -4.86 -15.15 -5.54
N THR A 133 -5.26 -14.01 -6.14
CA THR A 133 -6.04 -14.02 -7.41
C THR A 133 -5.16 -14.39 -8.59
N ARG A 134 -3.83 -14.40 -8.43
CA ARG A 134 -2.88 -15.05 -9.35
C ARG A 134 -3.16 -16.55 -9.54
N TYR A 135 -3.93 -17.18 -8.66
CA TYR A 135 -4.37 -18.58 -8.80
C TYR A 135 -5.73 -18.74 -9.47
N SER A 136 -6.46 -17.65 -9.71
CA SER A 136 -7.73 -17.67 -10.44
C SER A 136 -7.53 -18.20 -11.86
N ARG A 137 -8.50 -19.02 -12.31
CA ARG A 137 -8.46 -19.68 -13.63
C ARG A 137 -9.84 -19.93 -14.22
N GLY A 138 -10.84 -19.18 -13.76
CA GLY A 138 -12.22 -19.27 -14.24
C GLY A 138 -12.88 -20.64 -14.01
N GLY A 139 -13.95 -20.88 -14.77
CA GLY A 139 -14.71 -22.13 -14.75
C GLY A 139 -15.69 -22.29 -13.59
N GLN A 140 -15.78 -21.32 -12.68
CA GLN A 140 -16.71 -21.35 -11.55
C GLN A 140 -18.00 -20.55 -11.85
N GLN A 141 -19.14 -21.11 -11.45
CA GLN A 141 -20.44 -20.45 -11.59
C GLN A 141 -20.58 -19.24 -10.64
N ALA A 142 -21.40 -18.24 -10.93
CA ALA A 142 -22.28 -18.09 -12.10
C ALA A 142 -21.61 -17.41 -13.32
N GLN A 143 -20.34 -17.02 -13.20
CA GLN A 143 -19.56 -16.36 -14.25
C GLN A 143 -18.31 -17.20 -14.58
N PRO A 144 -18.46 -18.32 -15.30
CA PRO A 144 -17.33 -19.20 -15.61
C PRO A 144 -16.27 -18.55 -16.49
N ASN A 145 -16.59 -17.43 -17.14
CA ASN A 145 -15.68 -16.59 -17.93
C ASN A 145 -14.82 -15.65 -17.07
N HIS A 146 -15.14 -15.39 -15.80
CA HIS A 146 -14.31 -14.57 -14.92
C HIS A 146 -13.05 -15.35 -14.53
N GLU A 147 -11.99 -15.19 -15.32
CA GLU A 147 -10.82 -16.06 -15.31
C GLU A 147 -9.54 -15.32 -14.93
N SER A 148 -9.34 -14.12 -15.46
CA SER A 148 -8.06 -13.43 -15.44
C SER A 148 -8.09 -12.22 -14.52
N PHE A 149 -7.22 -12.23 -13.51
CA PHE A 149 -7.09 -11.16 -12.53
C PHE A 149 -5.65 -10.65 -12.52
N VAL A 150 -5.49 -9.32 -12.58
CA VAL A 150 -4.18 -8.65 -12.62
C VAL A 150 -4.07 -7.60 -11.51
N PRO A 151 -2.85 -7.32 -10.99
CA PRO A 151 -2.64 -6.15 -10.17
C PRO A 151 -3.00 -4.88 -10.95
N ILE A 152 -3.43 -3.84 -10.26
CA ILE A 152 -3.98 -2.64 -10.91
C ILE A 152 -2.92 -1.87 -11.72
N ALA A 153 -1.64 -2.02 -11.36
CA ALA A 153 -0.51 -1.43 -12.06
C ALA A 153 -0.30 -1.96 -13.49
N ASP A 154 -0.88 -3.11 -13.83
CA ASP A 154 -0.84 -3.64 -15.19
C ASP A 154 -1.80 -2.87 -16.14
N LEU A 155 -2.75 -2.10 -15.58
CA LEU A 155 -3.79 -1.39 -16.33
C LEU A 155 -3.67 0.14 -16.23
N ILE A 156 -3.26 0.66 -15.06
CA ILE A 156 -3.11 2.09 -14.82
C ILE A 156 -1.78 2.42 -14.12
N LYS A 157 -1.35 3.68 -14.19
CA LYS A 157 -0.22 4.15 -13.39
C LYS A 157 -0.60 4.17 -11.90
N VAL A 158 0.16 3.43 -11.09
CA VAL A 158 0.09 3.46 -9.62
C VAL A 158 1.22 4.33 -9.09
N ASP A 159 0.93 5.20 -8.12
CA ASP A 159 1.92 6.11 -7.53
C ASP A 159 2.59 5.53 -6.29
N CYS A 160 1.85 4.74 -5.49
CA CYS A 160 2.36 4.07 -4.29
C CYS A 160 1.73 2.68 -4.13
N ALA A 161 2.41 1.76 -3.46
CA ALA A 161 1.82 0.50 -3.03
C ALA A 161 2.01 0.28 -1.54
N ILE A 162 1.02 -0.34 -0.90
CA ILE A 162 1.09 -0.80 0.48
C ILE A 162 0.85 -2.32 0.48
N PRO A 163 1.88 -3.15 0.27
CA PRO A 163 1.74 -4.60 0.29
C PRO A 163 1.42 -5.15 1.70
N GLY A 164 0.80 -6.33 1.71
CA GLY A 164 0.27 -7.02 2.89
C GLY A 164 -1.07 -7.69 2.58
N CYS A 165 -1.42 -8.78 3.25
CA CYS A 165 -2.69 -9.49 3.04
C CYS A 165 -3.36 -9.85 4.39
N PRO A 166 -3.90 -8.84 5.11
CA PRO A 166 -3.93 -7.41 4.75
C PRO A 166 -2.63 -6.66 5.15
N PRO A 167 -2.37 -5.44 4.66
CA PRO A 167 -1.40 -4.53 5.28
C PRO A 167 -1.75 -4.34 6.75
N SER A 168 -0.76 -4.06 7.60
CA SER A 168 -1.04 -3.85 9.02
C SER A 168 -1.77 -2.53 9.27
N PRO A 169 -2.59 -2.41 10.31
CA PRO A 169 -3.27 -1.15 10.63
C PRO A 169 -2.29 0.03 10.76
N GLU A 170 -1.12 -0.21 11.34
CA GLU A 170 -0.11 0.81 11.60
C GLU A 170 0.55 1.32 10.32
N ILE A 171 0.84 0.44 9.34
CA ILE A 171 1.44 0.90 8.08
C ILE A 171 0.44 1.72 7.27
N ILE A 172 -0.85 1.40 7.36
CA ILE A 172 -1.93 2.16 6.72
C ILE A 172 -2.01 3.54 7.35
N ALA A 173 -2.15 3.63 8.69
CA ALA A 173 -2.23 4.88 9.41
C ALA A 173 -1.00 5.77 9.16
N LYS A 174 0.22 5.22 9.26
CA LYS A 174 1.44 5.97 8.98
C LYS A 174 1.52 6.46 7.54
N THR A 175 1.05 5.68 6.57
CA THR A 175 1.03 6.11 5.16
C THR A 175 0.03 7.26 4.97
N VAL A 176 -1.17 7.17 5.55
CA VAL A 176 -2.16 8.26 5.49
C VAL A 176 -1.61 9.54 6.13
N VAL A 177 -1.01 9.45 7.32
CA VAL A 177 -0.36 10.58 8.00
C VAL A 177 0.79 11.16 7.17
N ALA A 178 1.63 10.31 6.57
CA ALA A 178 2.72 10.76 5.72
C ALA A 178 2.21 11.47 4.47
N VAL A 179 1.13 10.98 3.85
CA VAL A 179 0.44 11.67 2.76
C VAL A 179 -0.06 13.03 3.23
N ILE A 180 -0.84 13.11 4.32
CA ILE A 180 -1.38 14.36 4.93
C ILE A 180 -0.28 15.41 5.19
N ASN A 181 0.89 14.95 5.64
CA ASN A 181 2.01 15.81 5.96
C ASN A 181 2.91 16.12 4.76
N GLY A 182 2.77 15.38 3.66
CA GLY A 182 3.69 15.45 2.52
C GLY A 182 5.10 14.96 2.88
N ASP A 183 5.19 13.98 3.79
CA ASP A 183 6.45 13.33 4.20
C ASP A 183 6.90 12.34 3.10
N MET A 184 7.50 12.89 2.05
CA MET A 184 7.97 12.12 0.90
C MET A 184 9.10 11.16 1.26
N ASP A 185 9.92 11.51 2.25
CA ASP A 185 10.99 10.63 2.74
C ASP A 185 10.43 9.35 3.33
N TYR A 186 9.31 9.43 4.06
CA TYR A 186 8.60 8.26 4.55
C TYR A 186 7.93 7.47 3.42
N LEU A 187 7.36 8.16 2.43
CA LEU A 187 6.61 7.53 1.34
C LEU A 187 7.50 6.90 0.27
N GLN A 188 8.78 7.25 0.20
CA GLN A 188 9.68 6.78 -0.86
C GLN A 188 9.67 5.25 -1.04
N PRO A 189 9.74 4.41 0.02
CA PRO A 189 9.66 2.96 -0.15
C PRO A 189 8.31 2.50 -0.73
N MET A 190 7.20 3.16 -0.38
CA MET A 190 5.88 2.84 -0.94
C MET A 190 5.79 3.20 -2.42
N ILE A 191 6.45 4.29 -2.84
CA ILE A 191 6.59 4.69 -4.25
C ILE A 191 7.43 3.65 -4.99
N ASP A 192 8.57 3.24 -4.45
CA ASP A 192 9.45 2.23 -5.06
C ASP A 192 8.73 0.88 -5.19
N LEU A 193 7.91 0.51 -4.20
CA LEU A 193 7.11 -0.71 -4.20
C LEU A 193 5.95 -0.70 -5.21
N ALA A 194 5.58 0.46 -5.79
CA ALA A 194 4.58 0.51 -6.85
C ALA A 194 4.98 -0.32 -8.08
N GLY A 195 6.30 -0.48 -8.33
CA GLY A 195 6.84 -1.33 -9.39
C GLY A 195 6.94 -2.82 -9.03
N TYR A 196 6.67 -3.20 -7.78
CA TYR A 196 6.74 -4.60 -7.35
C TYR A 196 5.39 -5.30 -7.54
N THR A 197 5.08 -5.64 -8.80
CA THR A 197 3.74 -6.14 -9.19
C THR A 197 3.64 -7.66 -9.38
N GLU A 198 4.79 -8.35 -9.40
CA GLU A 198 4.86 -9.80 -9.40
C GLU A 198 5.69 -10.27 -8.21
N ALA A 199 5.05 -11.05 -7.33
CA ALA A 199 5.62 -11.42 -6.06
C ALA A 199 5.46 -12.91 -5.76
N CYS A 200 6.45 -13.50 -5.08
CA CYS A 200 6.40 -14.88 -4.65
C CYS A 200 7.36 -15.11 -3.48
N GLY A 201 7.15 -16.17 -2.68
CA GLY A 201 8.17 -16.63 -1.72
C GLY A 201 9.52 -16.94 -2.39
N CYS A 202 9.51 -17.27 -3.68
CA CYS A 202 10.73 -17.45 -4.49
C CYS A 202 11.60 -16.19 -4.59
N ASP A 203 11.05 -14.99 -4.36
CA ASP A 203 11.83 -13.75 -4.33
C ASP A 203 12.95 -13.80 -3.29
N LEU A 204 12.74 -14.51 -2.17
CA LEU A 204 13.78 -14.73 -1.16
C LEU A 204 15.00 -15.47 -1.74
N GLN A 205 14.76 -16.42 -2.64
CA GLN A 205 15.85 -17.13 -3.32
C GLN A 205 16.46 -16.24 -4.41
N LEU A 206 15.64 -15.77 -5.35
CA LEU A 206 16.10 -15.07 -6.56
C LEU A 206 16.78 -13.73 -6.25
N LYS A 207 16.23 -12.96 -5.31
CA LYS A 207 16.64 -11.57 -5.04
C LYS A 207 17.50 -11.42 -3.78
N VAL A 208 17.60 -12.43 -2.91
CA VAL A 208 18.37 -12.33 -1.65
C VAL A 208 19.40 -13.44 -1.49
N VAL A 209 18.99 -14.73 -1.48
CA VAL A 209 19.92 -15.85 -1.25
C VAL A 209 20.90 -16.01 -2.41
N ASN A 210 20.40 -16.03 -3.66
CA ASN A 210 21.22 -16.17 -4.86
C ASN A 210 22.15 -14.96 -5.07
N GLN A 211 21.77 -13.80 -4.53
CA GLN A 211 22.58 -12.58 -4.54
C GLN A 211 23.62 -12.54 -3.41
N ALA A 212 23.75 -13.63 -2.64
CA ALA A 212 24.65 -13.74 -1.47
C ALA A 212 24.39 -12.69 -0.38
N LEU A 213 23.16 -12.16 -0.29
CA LEU A 213 22.78 -11.15 0.70
C LEU A 213 22.19 -11.75 1.98
N CYS A 214 21.70 -12.99 1.94
CA CYS A 214 21.01 -13.62 3.06
C CYS A 214 21.94 -13.92 4.25
N THR A 215 21.58 -13.39 5.42
CA THR A 215 22.29 -13.63 6.70
C THR A 215 21.56 -14.61 7.63
N GLY A 216 20.42 -15.16 7.23
CA GLY A 216 19.67 -16.13 8.02
C GLY A 216 18.92 -15.56 9.24
N CYS A 217 18.59 -14.27 9.26
CA CYS A 217 17.94 -13.61 10.40
C CYS A 217 16.50 -14.08 10.71
N GLY A 218 15.79 -14.66 9.73
CA GLY A 218 14.43 -15.16 9.92
C GLY A 218 13.29 -14.12 9.80
N THR A 219 13.57 -12.85 9.49
CA THR A 219 12.53 -11.80 9.35
C THR A 219 11.44 -12.17 8.33
N CYS A 220 11.83 -12.81 7.22
CA CYS A 220 10.89 -13.28 6.19
C CYS A 220 9.92 -14.36 6.71
N ALA A 221 10.37 -15.25 7.60
CA ALA A 221 9.53 -16.26 8.24
C ALA A 221 8.56 -15.62 9.25
N MET A 222 9.04 -14.66 10.04
CA MET A 222 8.24 -13.90 11.00
C MET A 222 7.10 -13.14 10.30
N ALA A 223 7.43 -12.42 9.23
CA ALA A 223 6.49 -11.58 8.49
C ALA A 223 5.46 -12.37 7.66
N CYS A 224 5.71 -13.64 7.34
CA CYS A 224 4.82 -14.41 6.49
C CYS A 224 3.48 -14.71 7.19
N GLN A 225 2.42 -14.00 6.77
CA GLN A 225 1.09 -14.07 7.38
C GLN A 225 0.45 -15.47 7.29
N THR A 226 0.75 -16.24 6.24
CA THR A 226 0.24 -17.61 6.08
C THR A 226 1.15 -18.69 6.65
N ARG A 227 2.29 -18.31 7.27
CA ARG A 227 3.32 -19.23 7.79
C ARG A 227 3.84 -20.17 6.70
N ALA A 228 3.97 -19.66 5.47
CA ALA A 228 4.52 -20.40 4.33
C ALA A 228 6.05 -20.46 4.31
N VAL A 229 6.73 -19.62 5.10
CA VAL A 229 8.20 -19.57 5.15
C VAL A 229 8.67 -20.12 6.50
N SER A 230 9.51 -21.16 6.47
CA SER A 230 10.24 -21.70 7.62
C SER A 230 11.74 -21.45 7.45
N MET A 231 12.54 -21.78 8.49
CA MET A 231 14.00 -21.65 8.45
C MET A 231 14.65 -23.03 8.62
N THR A 232 15.42 -23.46 7.63
CA THR A 232 16.15 -24.74 7.63
C THR A 232 17.62 -24.45 7.44
N ASN A 233 18.47 -24.88 8.39
CA ASN A 233 19.92 -24.58 8.41
C ASN A 233 20.25 -23.08 8.22
N GLY A 234 19.45 -22.19 8.82
CA GLY A 234 19.64 -20.74 8.70
C GLY A 234 19.33 -20.16 7.31
N ARG A 235 18.53 -20.86 6.49
CA ARG A 235 18.03 -20.39 5.19
C ARG A 235 16.51 -20.49 5.10
N PRO A 236 15.85 -19.58 4.36
CA PRO A 236 14.41 -19.62 4.19
C PRO A 236 13.99 -20.78 3.30
N GLU A 237 13.04 -21.57 3.77
CA GLU A 237 12.38 -22.65 3.04
C GLU A 237 10.90 -22.29 2.83
N VAL A 238 10.42 -22.41 1.60
CA VAL A 238 9.07 -21.94 1.21
C VAL A 238 8.16 -23.13 0.95
N ASN A 239 7.10 -23.26 1.73
CA ASN A 239 5.97 -24.13 1.44
C ASN A 239 5.06 -23.47 0.38
N SER A 240 5.21 -23.91 -0.87
CA SER A 240 4.49 -23.37 -2.03
C SER A 240 2.97 -23.54 -1.93
N ALA A 241 2.47 -24.56 -1.21
CA ALA A 241 1.05 -24.79 -1.02
C ALA A 241 0.37 -23.76 -0.09
N ARG A 242 1.15 -23.01 0.70
CA ARG A 242 0.66 -21.95 1.60
C ARG A 242 1.06 -20.55 1.15
N CYS A 243 2.00 -20.43 0.21
CA CYS A 243 2.39 -19.16 -0.36
C CYS A 243 1.22 -18.58 -1.15
N ILE A 244 0.84 -17.34 -0.85
CA ILE A 244 -0.26 -16.63 -1.52
C ILE A 244 0.23 -15.52 -2.46
N LYS A 245 1.52 -15.51 -2.80
CA LYS A 245 2.12 -14.52 -3.74
C LYS A 245 1.93 -13.05 -3.33
N CYS A 246 1.86 -12.77 -2.02
CA CYS A 246 1.69 -11.40 -1.50
C CYS A 246 2.98 -10.57 -1.44
N GLY A 247 4.16 -11.21 -1.51
CA GLY A 247 5.45 -10.51 -1.49
C GLY A 247 5.96 -10.03 -0.14
N ILE A 248 5.16 -10.08 0.93
CA ILE A 248 5.51 -9.49 2.23
C ILE A 248 6.84 -10.00 2.81
N CYS A 249 7.19 -11.26 2.55
CA CYS A 249 8.44 -11.85 3.01
C CYS A 249 9.69 -11.17 2.41
N TYR A 250 9.61 -10.69 1.16
CA TYR A 250 10.67 -9.93 0.51
C TYR A 250 10.64 -8.47 0.95
N VAL A 251 9.45 -7.87 1.04
CA VAL A 251 9.28 -6.48 1.52
C VAL A 251 9.90 -6.28 2.90
N GLN A 252 9.69 -7.22 3.82
CA GLN A 252 10.22 -7.13 5.19
C GLN A 252 11.67 -7.63 5.33
N CYS A 253 12.28 -8.15 4.27
CA CYS A 253 13.66 -8.59 4.35
C CYS A 253 14.59 -7.38 4.53
N PRO A 254 15.43 -7.30 5.57
CA PRO A 254 16.33 -6.14 5.77
C PRO A 254 17.44 -6.04 4.70
N ARG A 255 17.44 -6.95 3.72
CA ARG A 255 18.40 -7.04 2.62
C ARG A 255 17.75 -6.81 1.25
N SER A 256 16.45 -6.55 1.18
CA SER A 256 15.78 -6.12 -0.05
C SER A 256 15.94 -4.61 -0.25
N TRP A 257 15.72 -3.84 0.81
CA TRP A 257 15.95 -2.41 0.92
C TRP A 257 16.23 -2.08 2.39
N TRP A 258 16.89 -0.94 2.66
CA TRP A 258 17.28 -0.57 4.03
C TRP A 258 17.16 0.94 4.25
N PRO A 259 16.06 1.41 4.88
CA PRO A 259 15.80 2.83 5.12
C PRO A 259 16.53 3.32 6.38
N ALA A 260 17.87 3.29 6.36
CA ALA A 260 18.71 3.53 7.54
C ALA A 260 18.40 4.87 8.23
N ASP A 261 18.28 5.94 7.46
CA ASP A 261 18.10 7.30 7.98
C ASP A 261 16.74 7.44 8.67
N ARG A 262 15.69 6.84 8.10
CA ARG A 262 14.38 6.81 8.73
C ARG A 262 14.38 6.00 10.02
N ILE A 263 15.01 4.82 10.02
CA ILE A 263 15.12 3.98 11.21
C ILE A 263 15.85 4.71 12.34
N LYS A 264 16.96 5.39 12.04
CA LYS A 264 17.70 6.19 13.03
C LYS A 264 16.87 7.34 13.58
N LYS A 265 16.19 8.08 12.70
CA LYS A 265 15.28 9.17 13.08
C LYS A 265 14.20 8.69 14.04
N ASP A 266 13.54 7.57 13.73
CA ASP A 266 12.48 7.00 14.57
C ASP A 266 13.01 6.47 15.92
N LEU A 267 14.30 6.09 16.00
CA LEU A 267 14.95 5.61 17.22
C LEU A 267 15.68 6.72 18.03
N GLY A 268 15.83 7.93 17.49
CA GLY A 268 16.63 9.00 18.11
C GLY A 268 18.13 8.68 18.19
N LEU A 269 18.66 7.94 17.21
CA LEU A 269 20.06 7.49 17.13
C LEU A 269 20.90 8.27 16.11
#